data_AF-A0A0R1WIJ0-F1
#
_entry.id   AF-A0A0R1WIJ0-F1
#
_cell.length_a   1.000
_cell.length_b   1.000
_cell.length_c   1.000
_cell.angle_alpha   90.00
_cell.angle_beta   90.00
_cell.angle_gamma   90.00
#
_symmetry.space_group_name_H-M   'P 1'
#
loop_
_entity.id
_entity.type
_entity.pdbx_description
1 polymer ?
#
loop_
_entity_poly.entity_id
_entity_poly.type
_entity_poly.pdbx_seq_one_letter_code
_entity_poly.pdbx_strand_id
1 'polypeptide(L)' 'MKTIFTAQHIFSIIFFLLAYFQFRFARNYKKTAMKRGTSSTAQFGAPMIVGSYIVVVLLLIVAISLLIGPLSH' A
#
# COMPACT_ATOMS: atom_id res chain seq x y z
N MET A 1 15.99 -25.68 -15.92
CA MET A 1 15.41 -25.00 -14.75
C MET A 1 15.96 -23.58 -14.69
N LYS A 2 15.32 -22.65 -15.41
CA LYS A 2 15.71 -21.24 -15.39
C LYS A 2 15.20 -20.64 -14.08
N THR A 3 16.07 -19.95 -13.37
CA THR A 3 15.81 -19.20 -12.15
C THR A 3 14.57 -18.32 -12.32
N ILE A 4 13.45 -18.75 -11.72
CA ILE A 4 12.12 -18.12 -11.78
C ILE A 4 12.10 -16.76 -11.04
N PHE A 5 13.16 -16.45 -10.28
CA PHE A 5 13.32 -15.18 -9.57
C PHE A 5 14.06 -14.15 -10.42
N THR A 6 13.34 -13.46 -11.30
CA THR A 6 13.85 -12.24 -11.93
C THR A 6 13.71 -11.06 -10.97
N ALA A 7 14.55 -10.02 -11.13
CA ALA A 7 14.50 -8.81 -10.30
C ALA A 7 13.09 -8.19 -10.23
N GLN A 8 12.31 -8.31 -11.31
CA GLN A 8 10.92 -7.86 -11.40
C GLN A 8 10.01 -8.50 -10.33
N HIS A 9 10.15 -9.81 -10.10
CA HIS A 9 9.38 -10.54 -9.09
C HIS A 9 9.80 -10.12 -7.67
N ILE A 10 11.10 -9.86 -7.46
CA ILE A 10 11.62 -9.35 -6.19
C ILE A 10 10.99 -7.98 -5.89
N PHE A 11 10.98 -7.07 -6.86
CA PHE A 11 10.34 -5.76 -6.69
C PHE A 11 8.83 -5.87 -6.46
N SER A 12 8.12 -6.73 -7.20
CA SER A 12 6.69 -6.99 -6.97
C SER A 12 6.40 -7.38 -5.52
N ILE A 13 7.17 -8.32 -4.95
CA ILE A 13 7.05 -8.74 -3.54
C ILE A 13 7.30 -7.57 -2.58
N ILE A 14 8.32 -6.75 -2.83
CA ILE A 14 8.60 -5.55 -2.02
C ILE A 14 7.41 -4.57 -2.05
N PHE A 15 6.83 -4.32 -3.22
CA PHE A 15 5.67 -3.44 -3.36
C PHE A 15 4.42 -3.99 -2.63
N PHE A 16 4.19 -5.30 -2.63
CA PHE A 16 3.12 -5.91 -1.80
C PHE A 16 3.35 -5.71 -0.31
N LEU A 17 4.59 -5.90 0.17
CA LEU A 17 4.92 -5.69 1.57
C LEU A 17 4.70 -4.23 1.97
N LEU A 18 5.16 -3.28 1.15
CA LEU A 18 4.96 -1.85 1.37
C LEU A 18 3.47 -1.48 1.40
N ALA A 19 2.67 -2.00 0.46
CA ALA A 19 1.23 -1.80 0.43
C ALA A 19 0.56 -2.34 1.71
N TYR A 20 0.95 -3.53 2.16
CA TYR A 20 0.43 -4.13 3.39
C TYR A 20 0.79 -3.30 4.64
N PHE A 21 2.05 -2.86 4.76
CA PHE A 21 2.49 -2.02 5.86
C PHE A 21 1.73 -0.69 5.89
N GLN A 22 1.56 -0.02 4.74
CA GLN A 22 0.82 1.23 4.69
C GLN A 22 -0.67 1.04 5.01
N PHE A 23 -1.28 -0.04 4.54
CA PHE A 23 -2.65 -0.36 4.89
C PHE A 23 -2.82 -0.57 6.40
N ARG A 24 -1.90 -1.32 7.02
CA ARG A 24 -1.92 -1.59 8.46
C ARG A 24 -1.70 -0.32 9.28
N PHE A 25 -0.78 0.54 8.85
CA PHE A 25 -0.54 1.84 9.49
C PHE A 25 -1.77 2.75 9.42
N ALA A 26 -2.37 2.91 8.23
CA ALA A 26 -3.58 3.69 8.04
C ALA A 26 -4.77 3.16 8.88
N ARG A 27 -4.95 1.84 8.93
CA ARG A 27 -5.99 1.19 9.74
C ARG A 27 -5.79 1.42 11.24
N ASN A 28 -4.55 1.28 11.72
CA ASN A 28 -4.22 1.50 13.12
C ASN A 28 -4.35 2.97 13.52
N TYR A 29 -3.94 3.89 12.65
CA TYR A 29 -4.12 5.32 12.85
C TYR A 29 -5.60 5.69 12.96
N LYS A 30 -6.45 5.19 12.05
CA LYS A 30 -7.91 5.36 12.12
C LYS A 30 -8.50 4.82 13.43
N LYS A 31 -8.07 3.64 13.87
CA LYS A 31 -8.53 3.02 15.13
C LYS A 31 -8.12 3.84 16.35
N THR A 32 -6.89 4.37 16.37
CA THR A 32 -6.41 5.22 17.46
C THR A 32 -7.13 6.56 17.51
N ALA A 33 -7.39 7.18 16.35
CA ALA A 33 -8.16 8.42 16.25
C ALA A 33 -9.60 8.24 16.78
N MET A 34 -10.29 7.16 16.37
CA MET A 34 -11.65 6.87 16.83
C MET A 34 -11.74 6.60 18.35
N LYS A 35 -10.71 5.99 18.95
CA LYS A 35 -10.67 5.69 20.39
C LYS A 35 -10.41 6.91 21.28
N ARG A 36 -9.75 7.94 20.77
CA ARG A 36 -9.37 9.13 21.56
C ARG A 36 -10.47 10.18 21.66
N GLY A 37 -11.68 9.91 21.15
CA GLY A 37 -12.85 10.77 21.36
C GLY A 37 -12.67 12.20 20.85
N THR A 38 -11.78 12.42 19.88
CA THR A 38 -11.57 13.75 19.30
C THR A 38 -12.74 14.06 18.37
N SER A 39 -13.72 14.80 18.88
CA SER A 39 -14.82 15.44 18.15
C SER A 39 -14.34 16.50 17.15
N SER A 40 -13.06 16.86 17.20
CA SER A 40 -12.37 17.59 16.15
C SER A 40 -11.85 16.58 15.14
N THR A 41 -12.39 16.63 13.92
CA THR A 41 -11.71 16.11 12.75
C THR A 41 -10.28 16.60 12.81
N ALA A 42 -9.33 15.67 12.90
CA ALA A 42 -7.96 15.98 12.54
C ALA A 42 -7.99 16.42 11.06
N GLN A 43 -8.24 17.70 10.80
CA GLN A 43 -8.13 18.32 9.47
C GLN A 43 -6.71 18.07 8.92
N PHE A 44 -5.73 17.87 9.81
CA PHE A 44 -4.37 17.46 9.48
C PHE A 44 -4.18 15.95 9.23
N GLY A 45 -5.11 15.06 9.64
CA GLY A 45 -4.94 13.60 9.59
C GLY A 45 -5.93 12.85 8.70
N ALA A 46 -7.14 13.36 8.49
CA ALA A 46 -8.12 12.77 7.57
C ALA A 46 -7.65 12.72 6.10
N PRO A 47 -7.07 13.79 5.51
CA PRO A 47 -6.48 13.71 4.17
C PRO A 47 -5.26 12.79 4.13
N MET A 48 -4.55 12.64 5.25
CA MET A 48 -3.42 11.72 5.38
C MET A 48 -3.87 10.25 5.35
N ILE A 49 -5.03 9.93 5.94
CA ILE A 49 -5.65 8.59 5.86
C ILE A 49 -6.12 8.29 4.44
N VAL A 50 -6.84 9.21 3.80
CA VAL A 50 -7.35 9.04 2.42
C VAL A 50 -6.19 8.94 1.43
N GLY A 51 -5.19 9.81 1.54
CA GLY A 51 -3.94 9.74 0.79
C GLY A 51 -3.20 8.42 1.02
N SER A 52 -3.19 7.91 2.26
CA SER A 52 -2.56 6.62 2.57
C SER A 52 -3.28 5.44 1.92
N TYR A 53 -4.60 5.47 1.75
CA TYR A 53 -5.32 4.43 1.01
C TYR A 53 -5.08 4.50 -0.50
N ILE A 54 -5.03 5.71 -1.08
CA ILE A 54 -4.68 5.91 -2.49
C ILE A 54 -3.28 5.38 -2.76
N VAL A 55 -2.31 5.66 -1.89
CA VAL A 55 -0.94 5.14 -1.97
C VAL A 55 -0.92 3.61 -1.91
N VAL A 56 -1.71 2.98 -1.03
CA VAL A 56 -1.83 1.51 -0.98
C VAL A 56 -2.33 0.95 -2.32
N VAL A 57 -3.36 1.56 -2.90
CA VAL A 57 -3.91 1.13 -4.21
C VAL A 57 -2.86 1.27 -5.31
N LEU A 58 -2.14 2.38 -5.36
CA LEU A 58 -1.06 2.58 -6.34
C LEU A 58 0.07 1.55 -6.18
N LEU A 59 0.50 1.27 -4.95
CA LEU A 59 1.52 0.26 -4.67
C LEU A 59 1.06 -1.14 -5.10
N LEU A 60 -0.22 -1.47 -4.91
CA LEU A 60 -0.79 -2.74 -5.38
C LEU A 60 -0.85 -2.83 -6.90
N ILE A 61 -1.26 -1.76 -7.58
CA ILE A 61 -1.27 -1.71 -9.06
C ILE A 61 0.15 -1.96 -9.59
N VAL A 62 1.15 -1.25 -9.06
CA VAL A 62 2.56 -1.44 -9.45
C VAL A 62 3.03 -2.87 -9.15
N ALA A 63 2.70 -3.42 -7.98
CA ALA A 63 3.06 -4.79 -7.61
C ALA A 63 2.49 -5.81 -8.60
N ILE A 64 1.21 -5.66 -8.98
CA ILE A 64 0.52 -6.53 -9.93
C ILE A 64 1.10 -6.38 -11.34
N SER A 65 1.36 -5.16 -11.80
CA SER A 65 1.99 -4.91 -13.10
C SER A 65 3.38 -5.56 -13.20
N LEU A 66 4.17 -5.51 -12.13
CA LEU A 66 5.46 -6.20 -12.04
C LEU A 66 5.32 -7.72 -11.93
N LEU A 67 4.17 -8.26 -11.55
CA LEU A 67 3.92 -9.70 -11.51
C LEU A 67 3.56 -10.25 -12.89
N ILE A 68 2.74 -9.50 -13.63
CA ILE A 68 2.26 -9.90 -14.97
C ILE A 68 3.38 -9.75 -16.02
N GLY A 69 4.38 -8.89 -15.76
CA GLY A 69 5.46 -8.62 -16.70
C GLY A 69 4.99 -7.79 -17.90
N PRO A 70 5.91 -7.40 -18.81
CA PRO A 70 5.52 -6.76 -20.04
C PRO A 70 4.51 -7.67 -20.76
N LEU A 71 3.36 -7.11 -21.15
CA LEU A 71 2.48 -7.70 -22.16
C LEU A 71 3.23 -7.66 -23.51
N SER A 72 4.31 -8.42 -23.63
CA SER A 72 4.98 -8.67 -24.89
C SER A 72 4.12 -9.68 -25.65
N HIS A 73 3.17 -9.15 -26.42
CA HIS A 73 3.08 -9.61 -27.79
C HIS A 73 4.34 -9.20 -28.55
#